data_AF-A0AAV1VCX9-F1
#
_entry.id   AF-A0AAV1VCX9-F1
#
_cell.length_a   1.000
_cell.length_b   1.000
_cell.length_c   1.000
_cell.angle_alpha   90.00
_cell.angle_beta   90.00
_cell.angle_gamma   90.00
#
_symmetry.space_group_name_H-M   'P 1'
#
loop_
_entity.id
_entity.type
_entity.pdbx_description
1 polymer ?
#
loop_
_entity_poly.entity_id
_entity_poly.type
_entity_poly.pdbx_seq_one_letter_code
_entity_poly.pdbx_strand_id
1 'polypeptide(L)'
;MSPKNDSGFKVEPFDGSNYGLWSYKMKMYLMSKGLWGAIAGDETTSAAKEQQAHAAIVLNLRDSQLMHVIDSATAREAWGRLARFHHSHDMANRLC
;
A
#
# COMPACT_ATOMS: atom_id res chain seq x y z
N MET A 1 23.70 20.92 -18.19
CA MET A 1 22.51 20.64 -17.36
C MET A 1 21.86 19.39 -17.90
N SER A 2 21.93 18.28 -17.18
CA SER A 2 21.21 17.05 -17.54
C SER A 2 20.18 16.82 -16.43
N PRO A 3 18.88 16.66 -16.74
CA PRO A 3 17.93 16.27 -15.72
C PRO A 3 18.29 14.86 -15.30
N LYS A 4 18.57 14.70 -14.00
CA LYS A 4 18.73 13.38 -13.40
C LYS A 4 17.43 12.64 -13.68
N ASN A 5 17.52 11.57 -14.46
CA ASN A 5 16.43 10.65 -14.67
C ASN A 5 16.15 10.01 -13.30
N ASP A 6 15.23 10.60 -12.56
CA ASP A 6 14.64 10.01 -11.36
C ASP A 6 13.86 8.81 -11.86
N SER A 7 14.56 7.70 -12.06
CA SER A 7 13.96 6.37 -12.16
C SER A 7 13.41 6.03 -10.77
N GLY A 8 12.39 6.80 -10.38
CA GLY A 8 11.62 6.60 -9.18
C GLY A 8 11.12 5.17 -9.21
N PHE A 9 11.31 4.48 -8.09
CA PHE A 9 10.84 3.12 -7.88
C PHE A 9 9.34 3.05 -8.20
N LYS A 10 9.00 2.64 -9.43
CA LYS A 10 7.61 2.42 -9.84
C LYS A 10 7.20 1.08 -9.26
N VAL A 11 6.52 1.13 -8.12
CA VAL A 11 5.78 -0.04 -7.65
C VAL A 11 4.75 -0.36 -8.73
N GLU A 12 4.81 -1.57 -9.27
CA GLU A 12 3.79 -1.99 -10.24
C GLU A 12 2.42 -1.99 -9.55
N PRO A 13 1.38 -1.45 -10.22
CA PRO A 13 0.07 -1.34 -9.61
C PRO A 13 -0.50 -2.73 -9.37
N PHE A 14 -0.96 -2.95 -8.14
CA PHE A 14 -1.41 -4.24 -7.67
C PHE A 14 -2.70 -4.67 -8.36
N ASP A 15 -2.67 -5.82 -8.99
CA ASP A 15 -3.80 -6.37 -9.72
C ASP A 15 -4.60 -7.42 -8.96
N GLY A 16 -4.17 -7.73 -7.73
CA GLY A 16 -4.75 -8.81 -6.92
C GLY A 16 -3.86 -10.06 -6.85
N SER A 17 -2.83 -10.17 -7.70
CA SER A 17 -1.94 -11.33 -7.75
C SER A 17 -0.70 -11.13 -6.88
N ASN A 18 -0.30 -12.17 -6.15
CA ASN A 18 0.92 -12.16 -5.34
C ASN A 18 0.98 -11.00 -4.32
N TYR A 19 -0.09 -10.85 -3.53
CA TYR A 19 -0.19 -9.84 -2.48
C TYR A 19 1.01 -9.84 -1.53
N GLY A 20 1.59 -11.00 -1.22
CA GLY A 20 2.78 -11.11 -0.38
C GLY A 20 3.98 -10.31 -0.92
N LEU A 21 4.27 -10.43 -2.22
CA LEU A 21 5.37 -9.68 -2.84
C LEU A 21 5.03 -8.19 -3.01
N TRP A 22 3.80 -7.88 -3.43
CA TRP A 22 3.38 -6.48 -3.58
C TRP A 22 3.38 -5.74 -2.23
N SER A 23 2.79 -6.33 -1.20
CA SER A 23 2.75 -5.73 0.14
C SER A 23 4.15 -5.53 0.69
N TYR A 24 5.09 -6.46 0.43
CA TYR A 24 6.49 -6.26 0.80
C TYR A 24 7.12 -5.07 0.07
N LYS A 25 6.96 -4.96 -1.26
CA LYS A 25 7.46 -3.82 -2.05
C LYS A 25 6.85 -2.49 -1.60
N MET A 26 5.53 -2.46 -1.37
CA MET A 26 4.81 -1.27 -0.91
C MET A 26 5.27 -0.83 0.48
N LYS A 27 5.46 -1.79 1.40
CA LYS A 27 6.01 -1.52 2.73
C LYS A 27 7.39 -0.87 2.64
N MET A 28 8.28 -1.38 1.79
CA MET A 28 9.61 -0.79 1.58
C MET A 28 9.54 0.60 0.97
N TYR A 29 8.65 0.82 0.00
CA TYR A 29 8.40 2.14 -0.57
C TYR A 29 7.94 3.15 0.50
N LEU A 30 6.96 2.78 1.31
CA LEU A 30 6.46 3.65 2.39
C LEU A 30 7.51 3.89 3.48
N MET A 31 8.33 2.89 3.82
CA MET A 31 9.46 3.04 4.75
C MET A 31 10.52 3.99 4.20
N SER A 32 10.89 3.88 2.92
CA SER A 32 11.86 4.79 2.29
C SER A 32 11.41 6.26 2.30
N LYS A 33 10.09 6.50 2.31
CA LYS A 33 9.48 7.83 2.38
C LYS A 33 9.17 8.27 3.82
N GLY A 34 9.43 7.44 4.83
CA GLY A 34 9.09 7.73 6.22
C GLY A 34 7.59 7.82 6.50
N LEU A 35 6.78 7.16 5.66
CA LEU A 35 5.31 7.16 5.69
C LEU A 35 4.73 5.95 6.42
N TRP A 36 5.55 4.91 6.64
CA TRP A 36 5.10 3.67 7.29
C TRP A 36 4.52 3.89 8.70
N GLY A 37 4.95 4.94 9.41
CA GLY A 37 4.39 5.32 10.71
C GLY A 37 2.87 5.50 10.70
N ALA A 38 2.31 6.03 9.60
CA ALA A 38 0.86 6.21 9.42
C ALA A 38 0.10 4.88 9.50
N ILE A 39 0.65 3.83 8.89
CA ILE A 39 0.06 2.49 8.91
C ILE A 39 0.31 1.84 10.27
N ALA A 40 1.53 1.97 10.80
CA ALA A 40 1.97 1.33 12.04
C ALA A 40 1.25 1.82 13.30
N GLY A 41 0.56 2.96 13.27
CA GLY A 41 -0.08 3.50 14.48
C GLY A 41 0.80 4.46 15.26
N ASP A 42 1.83 5.03 14.62
CA ASP A 42 2.70 5.98 15.30
C ASP A 42 1.97 7.31 15.50
N GLU A 43 1.70 7.65 16.76
CA GLU A 43 1.03 8.89 17.18
C GLU A 43 1.79 10.15 16.77
N THR A 44 3.09 10.03 16.44
CA THR A 44 3.91 11.16 15.94
C THR A 44 3.71 11.44 14.45
N THR A 45 2.89 10.63 13.76
CA THR A 45 2.61 10.82 12.34
C THR A 45 1.70 12.02 12.12
N SER A 46 2.22 13.05 11.43
CA SER A 46 1.40 14.19 10.99
C SER A 46 0.30 13.76 10.02
N ALA A 47 -0.86 14.40 10.07
CA ALA A 47 -1.97 14.19 9.13
C ALA A 47 -1.53 14.27 7.66
N ALA A 48 -0.55 15.12 7.33
CA ALA A 48 0.01 15.21 5.98
C ALA A 48 0.71 13.91 5.54
N LYS A 49 1.48 13.27 6.44
CA LYS A 49 2.13 11.98 6.17
C LYS A 49 1.11 10.86 6.06
N GLU A 50 0.03 10.92 6.85
CA GLU A 50 -1.05 9.94 6.76
C GLU A 50 -1.79 10.02 5.42
N GLN A 51 -2.12 11.22 4.96
CA GLN A 51 -2.70 11.44 3.63
C GLN A 51 -1.76 10.98 2.52
N GLN A 52 -0.45 11.26 2.63
CA GLN A 52 0.55 10.78 1.67
C GLN A 52 0.66 9.25 1.64
N ALA A 53 0.65 8.60 2.81
CA ALA A 53 0.66 7.15 2.91
C ALA A 53 -0.60 6.55 2.27
N HIS A 54 -1.76 7.14 2.55
CA HIS A 54 -3.03 6.70 1.99
C HIS A 54 -3.02 6.83 0.47
N ALA A 55 -2.72 8.02 -0.06
CA ALA A 55 -2.62 8.26 -1.50
C ALA A 55 -1.61 7.30 -2.16
N ALA A 56 -0.46 7.07 -1.54
CA ALA A 56 0.54 6.13 -2.03
C ALA A 56 0.01 4.70 -2.17
N ILE A 57 -0.78 4.21 -1.21
CA ILE A 57 -1.42 2.89 -1.31
C ILE A 57 -2.39 2.89 -2.48
N VAL A 58 -3.36 3.82 -2.49
CA VAL A 58 -4.47 3.89 -3.44
C VAL A 58 -3.97 4.04 -4.89
N LEU A 59 -2.98 4.89 -5.12
CA LEU A 59 -2.41 5.14 -6.46
C LEU A 59 -1.60 3.95 -7.00
N ASN A 60 -1.25 2.98 -6.16
CA ASN A 60 -0.53 1.77 -6.54
C ASN A 60 -1.43 0.52 -6.57
N LEU A 61 -2.75 0.72 -6.60
CA LEU A 61 -3.74 -0.32 -6.83
C LEU A 61 -4.27 -0.20 -8.26
N ARG A 62 -4.67 -1.33 -8.85
CA ARG A 62 -5.54 -1.33 -10.04
C ARG A 62 -6.98 -1.07 -9.63
N ASP A 63 -7.80 -0.63 -10.58
CA ASP A 63 -9.22 -0.32 -10.40
C ASP A 63 -10.01 -1.47 -9.75
N SER A 64 -9.64 -2.72 -10.08
CA SER A 64 -10.21 -3.93 -9.50
C SER A 64 -9.97 -4.08 -7.99
N GLN A 65 -8.91 -3.47 -7.45
CA GLN A 65 -8.57 -3.50 -6.04
C GLN A 65 -9.02 -2.21 -5.32
N LEU A 66 -9.07 -1.10 -6.05
CA LEU A 66 -9.60 0.19 -5.57
C LEU A 66 -11.02 0.08 -5.04
N MET A 67 -11.89 -0.72 -5.68
CA MET A 67 -13.26 -0.95 -5.21
C MET A 67 -13.35 -1.50 -3.77
N HIS A 68 -12.31 -2.16 -3.27
CA HIS A 68 -12.30 -2.73 -1.91
C HIS A 68 -11.83 -1.73 -0.84
N VAL A 69 -11.16 -0.65 -1.25
CA VAL A 69 -10.59 0.36 -0.35
C VAL A 69 -11.17 1.76 -0.55
N ILE A 70 -12.12 1.95 -1.47
CA ILE A 70 -12.70 3.27 -1.76
C ILE A 70 -13.37 3.92 -0.53
N ASP A 71 -13.90 3.10 0.38
CA ASP A 71 -14.51 3.57 1.63
C ASP A 71 -13.52 3.72 2.80
N SER A 72 -12.22 3.48 2.58
CA SER A 72 -11.22 3.69 3.62
C SER A 72 -10.90 5.17 3.74
N ALA A 73 -10.80 5.68 4.96
CA ALA A 73 -10.44 7.07 5.22
C ALA A 73 -8.96 7.24 5.59
N THR A 74 -8.34 6.18 6.11
CA THR A 74 -6.96 6.19 6.61
C THR A 74 -6.07 5.20 5.88
N ALA A 75 -4.76 5.49 5.84
CA ALA A 75 -3.78 4.57 5.26
C ALA A 75 -3.79 3.20 5.94
N ARG A 76 -4.04 3.18 7.26
CA ARG A 76 -4.16 1.96 8.07
C ARG A 76 -5.38 1.14 7.67
N GLU A 77 -6.54 1.76 7.50
CA GLU A 77 -7.74 1.07 7.03
C GLU A 77 -7.57 0.51 5.62
N ALA A 78 -7.04 1.30 4.69
CA ALA A 78 -6.77 0.87 3.32
C ALA A 78 -5.88 -0.38 3.31
N TRP A 79 -4.76 -0.30 4.03
CA TRP A 79 -3.82 -1.42 4.20
C TRP A 79 -4.46 -2.64 4.85
N GLY A 80 -5.24 -2.44 5.92
CA GLY A 80 -5.90 -3.50 6.66
C GLY A 80 -6.98 -4.21 5.84
N ARG A 81 -7.76 -3.48 5.04
CA ARG A 81 -8.78 -4.04 4.14
C ARG A 81 -8.14 -4.90 3.05
N LEU A 82 -7.08 -4.40 2.40
CA LEU A 82 -6.30 -5.17 1.43
C LEU A 82 -5.71 -6.42 2.07
N ALA A 83 -5.08 -6.27 3.23
CA ALA A 83 -4.50 -7.39 3.96
C ALA A 83 -5.56 -8.43 4.29
N ARG A 84 -6.74 -8.04 4.80
CA ARG A 84 -7.82 -8.99 5.09
C ARG A 84 -8.31 -9.73 3.86
N PHE A 85 -8.56 -9.00 2.78
CA PHE A 85 -9.07 -9.58 1.52
C PHE A 85 -8.10 -10.59 0.90
N HIS A 86 -6.80 -10.27 0.92
CA HIS A 86 -5.77 -11.12 0.34
C HIS A 86 -5.21 -12.18 1.28
N HIS A 87 -5.21 -11.93 2.59
CA HIS A 87 -4.80 -12.91 3.60
C HIS A 87 -5.87 -14.00 3.80
N SER A 88 -7.17 -13.70 3.61
CA SER A 88 -8.19 -14.75 3.50
C SER A 88 -7.98 -15.61 2.25
N HIS A 89 -7.52 -15.01 1.16
CA HIS A 89 -7.21 -15.72 -0.08
C HIS A 89 -5.94 -16.58 0.04
N ASP A 90 -4.88 -16.10 0.72
CA ASP A 90 -3.65 -16.86 0.97
C ASP A 90 -3.88 -18.07 1.90
N MET A 91 -4.72 -17.92 2.95
CA MET A 91 -5.09 -19.02 3.83
C MET A 91 -5.99 -20.06 3.15
N ALA A 92 -6.91 -19.63 2.26
CA ALA A 92 -7.73 -20.54 1.48
C ALA A 92 -6.90 -21.34 0.46
N ASN A 93 -5.86 -20.73 -0.13
CA ASN A 93 -4.99 -21.38 -1.11
C ASN A 93 -3.94 -22.33 -0.50
N ARG A 94 -3.84 -22.40 0.83
CA ARG A 94 -2.95 -23.34 1.57
C ARG A 94 -3.69 -24.53 2.20
N LEU A 95 -5.02 -24.58 2.07
CA LEU A 95 -5.88 -25.61 2.68
C LEU A 95 -6.57 -26.52 1.64
N CYS A 96 -6.10 -26.54 0.39
CA CYS A 96 -6.52 -27.51 -0.62
C CYS A 96 -5.32 -28.34 -1.09
#